data_AF-A0A8T5UKB1-F1
#
_entry.id   AF-A0A8T5UKB1-F1
#
_cell.length_a   1.000
_cell.length_b   1.000
_cell.length_c   1.000
_cell.angle_alpha   90.00
_cell.angle_beta   90.00
_cell.angle_gamma   90.00
#
_symmetry.space_group_name_H-M   'P 1'
#
loop_
_entity.id
_entity.type
_entity.pdbx_description
1 polymer ?
#
loop_
_entity_poly.entity_id
_entity_poly.type
_entity_poly.pdbx_seq_one_letter_code
_entity_poly.pdbx_strand_id
1 'polypeptide(L)'
;NVISTIQEISITKKSYLAKNLELEKLYKKREFIRTNLKRVPSDELLKNSINIINRLNQEKGQLEQLISNSQIEVDSIRLKVEEIEKQIINSKKELRKMEKENRKIDLALKVQEVLKEYQDEIKESKLRALEIELLRYFKIICGKKDIIQRVSIDKNKFEIKIFNEEHSGQEKLFSLETNDKLNHEQLSAGEKQLFIFSLIWALIR
;
A
#
# COMPACT_ATOMS: atom_id res chain seq x y z
N ASN A 1 48.93 -38.64 110.68
CA ASN A 1 49.95 -38.32 109.65
C ASN A 1 50.20 -39.40 108.60
N VAL A 2 50.24 -40.70 108.92
CA VAL A 2 50.48 -41.75 107.90
C VAL A 2 49.24 -42.05 107.04
N ILE A 3 48.05 -42.04 107.64
CA ILE A 3 46.79 -42.31 106.93
C ILE A 3 46.46 -41.20 105.91
N SER A 4 46.72 -39.93 106.26
CA SER A 4 46.51 -38.78 105.37
C SER A 4 47.45 -38.79 104.15
N THR A 5 48.72 -39.16 104.35
CA THR A 5 49.70 -39.31 103.26
C THR A 5 49.36 -40.47 102.32
N ILE A 6 48.86 -41.60 102.85
CA ILE A 6 48.37 -42.73 102.02
C ILE A 6 47.14 -42.31 101.18
N GLN A 7 46.22 -41.53 101.76
CA GLN A 7 45.07 -40.99 101.02
C GLN A 7 45.50 -40.01 99.92
N GLU A 8 46.45 -39.12 100.19
CA GLU A 8 47.00 -38.18 99.19
C GLU A 8 47.70 -38.91 98.03
N ILE A 9 48.48 -39.95 98.32
CA ILE A 9 49.15 -40.79 97.30
C ILE A 9 48.10 -41.52 96.42
N SER A 10 47.03 -42.02 97.03
CA SER A 10 45.94 -42.68 96.29
C SER A 10 45.22 -41.71 95.34
N ILE A 11 44.93 -40.49 95.81
CA ILE A 11 44.29 -39.43 95.02
C ILE A 11 45.20 -38.97 93.86
N THR A 12 46.49 -38.75 94.13
CA THR A 12 47.46 -38.36 93.10
C THR A 12 47.67 -39.44 92.05
N LYS A 13 47.73 -40.73 92.45
CA LYS A 13 47.82 -41.86 91.52
C LYS A 13 46.60 -41.96 90.62
N LYS A 14 45.39 -41.75 91.16
CA LYS A 14 44.15 -41.73 90.37
C LYS A 14 44.11 -40.55 89.38
N SER A 15 44.57 -39.37 89.82
CA SER A 15 44.72 -38.18 88.96
C SER A 15 45.75 -38.40 87.84
N TYR A 16 46.90 -39.02 88.14
CA TYR A 16 47.91 -39.39 87.15
C TYR A 16 47.36 -40.36 86.10
N LEU A 17 46.63 -41.39 86.54
CA LEU A 17 46.02 -42.36 85.62
C LEU A 17 44.99 -41.69 84.69
N ALA A 18 44.16 -40.80 85.24
CA ALA A 18 43.18 -40.03 84.46
C ALA A 18 43.87 -39.12 83.42
N LYS A 19 44.95 -38.43 83.82
CA LYS A 19 45.75 -37.58 82.92
C LYS A 19 46.40 -38.39 81.79
N ASN A 20 46.96 -39.57 82.09
CA ASN A 20 47.54 -40.45 81.08
C ASN A 20 46.50 -40.96 80.08
N LEU A 21 45.30 -41.27 80.55
CA LEU A 21 44.22 -41.74 79.68
C LEU A 21 43.71 -40.61 78.76
N GLU A 22 43.71 -39.37 79.25
CA GLU A 22 43.45 -38.18 78.44
C GLU A 22 44.58 -37.92 77.42
N LEU A 23 45.83 -38.09 77.83
CA LEU A 23 47.01 -37.99 76.97
C LEU A 23 46.98 -39.00 75.82
N GLU A 24 46.60 -40.26 76.10
CA GLU A 24 46.42 -41.28 75.07
C GLU A 24 45.31 -40.93 74.08
N LYS A 25 44.18 -40.39 74.55
CA LYS A 25 43.09 -39.91 73.68
C LYS A 25 43.58 -38.79 72.78
N LEU A 26 44.37 -37.85 73.32
CA LEU A 26 44.96 -36.76 72.55
C LEU A 26 45.96 -37.27 71.50
N TYR A 27 46.80 -38.26 71.84
CA TYR A 27 47.70 -38.88 70.87
C TYR A 27 46.95 -39.60 69.75
N LYS A 28 45.91 -40.37 70.07
CA LYS A 28 45.06 -41.02 69.07
C LYS A 28 44.37 -40.00 68.16
N LYS A 29 43.86 -38.91 68.73
CA LYS A 29 43.22 -37.82 67.97
C LYS A 29 44.23 -37.11 67.05
N ARG A 30 45.43 -36.82 67.55
CA ARG A 30 46.52 -36.23 66.76
C ARG A 30 46.88 -37.13 65.59
N GLU A 31 46.97 -38.44 65.81
CA GLU A 31 47.38 -39.37 64.76
C GLU A 31 46.29 -39.66 63.74
N PHE A 32 45.01 -39.64 64.18
CA PHE A 32 43.87 -39.60 63.27
C PHE A 32 43.88 -38.35 62.38
N ILE A 33 44.13 -37.16 62.96
CA ILE A 33 44.25 -35.92 62.18
C ILE A 33 45.44 -35.98 61.22
N ARG A 34 46.59 -36.50 61.67
CA ARG A 34 47.81 -36.62 60.85
C ARG A 34 47.62 -37.56 59.66
N THR A 35 46.94 -38.69 59.86
CA THR A 35 46.65 -39.64 58.79
C THR A 35 45.66 -39.09 57.77
N ASN A 36 44.66 -38.33 58.21
CA ASN A 36 43.72 -37.65 57.31
C ASN A 36 44.37 -36.50 56.52
N LEU A 37 45.26 -35.72 57.14
CA LEU A 37 46.02 -34.68 56.43
C LEU A 37 46.92 -35.27 55.34
N LYS A 38 47.52 -36.44 55.57
CA LYS A 38 48.31 -37.16 54.54
C LYS A 38 47.46 -37.68 53.37
N ARG A 39 46.14 -37.82 53.55
CA ARG A 39 45.20 -38.24 52.50
C ARG A 39 44.70 -37.07 51.65
N VAL A 40 44.96 -35.82 52.06
CA VAL A 40 44.64 -34.64 51.25
C VAL A 40 45.54 -34.70 50.00
N PRO A 41 44.98 -34.61 48.77
CA PRO A 41 45.78 -34.54 47.56
C PRO A 41 46.80 -33.40 47.63
N SER A 42 47.96 -33.54 46.99
CA SER A 42 48.96 -32.48 46.94
C SER A 42 48.33 -31.14 46.52
N ASP A 43 48.70 -30.05 47.20
CA ASP A 43 48.21 -28.69 46.92
C ASP A 43 48.27 -28.33 45.43
N GLU A 44 49.20 -28.94 44.69
CA GLU A 44 49.36 -28.79 43.25
C GLU A 44 48.16 -29.31 42.41
N LEU A 45 47.55 -30.44 42.81
CA LEU A 45 46.36 -30.99 42.13
C LEU A 45 45.12 -30.12 42.40
N LEU A 46 45.00 -29.59 43.62
CA LEU A 46 43.95 -28.65 43.99
C LEU A 46 44.10 -27.34 43.20
N LYS A 47 45.33 -26.83 43.09
CA LYS A 47 45.65 -25.64 42.30
C LYS A 47 45.31 -25.82 40.82
N ASN A 48 45.63 -26.97 40.23
CA ASN A 48 45.27 -27.27 38.84
C ASN A 48 43.76 -27.34 38.63
N SER A 49 43.03 -27.96 39.56
CA SER A 49 41.57 -28.06 39.51
C SER A 49 40.91 -26.68 39.61
N ILE A 50 41.41 -25.81 40.50
CA ILE A 50 40.95 -24.42 40.65
C ILE A 50 41.24 -23.62 39.37
N ASN A 51 42.41 -23.78 38.76
CA ASN A 51 42.74 -23.11 37.50
C ASN A 51 41.80 -23.52 36.36
N ILE A 52 41.47 -24.82 36.27
CA ILE A 52 40.51 -25.33 35.28
C ILE A 52 39.12 -24.75 35.54
N ILE A 53 38.66 -24.73 36.79
CA ILE A 53 37.36 -24.14 37.15
C ILE A 53 37.31 -22.65 36.79
N ASN A 54 38.36 -21.89 37.11
CA ASN A 54 38.43 -20.47 36.77
C ASN A 54 38.39 -20.24 35.26
N ARG A 55 39.12 -21.05 34.48
CA ARG A 55 39.09 -20.99 33.02
C ARG A 55 37.71 -21.31 32.47
N LEU A 56 37.07 -22.38 32.94
CA LEU A 56 35.72 -22.75 32.52
C LEU A 56 34.69 -21.67 32.88
N ASN A 57 34.84 -21.02 34.04
CA ASN A 57 33.99 -19.89 34.43
C ASN A 57 34.19 -18.67 33.52
N GLN A 58 35.43 -18.39 33.11
CA GLN A 58 35.72 -17.33 32.13
C GLN A 58 35.11 -17.65 30.75
N GLU A 59 35.31 -18.87 30.26
CA GLU A 59 34.75 -19.33 28.98
C GLU A 59 33.21 -19.29 29.01
N LYS A 60 32.60 -19.72 30.12
CA LYS A 60 31.15 -19.63 30.34
C LYS A 60 30.67 -18.18 30.28
N GLY A 61 31.34 -17.25 30.97
CA GLY A 61 30.95 -15.84 30.95
C GLY A 61 31.05 -15.21 29.55
N GLN A 62 32.07 -15.59 28.77
CA GLN A 62 32.19 -15.16 27.38
C GLN A 62 31.04 -15.70 26.51
N LEU A 63 30.70 -16.97 26.67
CA LEU A 63 29.57 -17.58 25.95
C LEU A 63 28.23 -16.94 26.35
N GLU A 64 28.00 -16.67 27.62
CA GLU A 64 26.80 -15.96 28.10
C GLU A 64 26.68 -14.57 27.49
N GLN A 65 27.80 -13.84 27.37
CA GLN A 65 27.83 -12.54 26.72
C GLN A 65 27.53 -12.62 25.21
N LEU A 66 28.12 -13.61 24.52
CA LEU A 66 27.85 -13.84 23.09
C LEU A 66 26.38 -14.21 22.83
N ILE A 67 25.79 -15.04 23.70
CA ILE A 67 24.36 -15.39 23.64
C ILE A 67 23.51 -14.15 23.84
N SER A 68 23.81 -13.33 24.85
CA SER A 68 23.08 -12.08 25.13
C SER A 68 23.12 -11.13 23.94
N ASN A 69 24.30 -10.90 23.36
CA ASN A 69 24.47 -10.04 22.19
C ASN A 69 23.70 -10.58 20.97
N SER A 70 23.80 -11.89 20.71
CA SER A 70 23.07 -12.53 19.61
C SER A 70 21.56 -12.44 19.80
N GLN A 71 21.08 -12.55 21.04
CA GLN A 71 19.65 -12.42 21.34
C GLN A 71 19.15 -11.00 21.05
N ILE A 72 19.91 -9.97 21.45
CA ILE A 72 19.61 -8.57 21.14
C ILE A 72 19.55 -8.35 19.62
N GLU A 73 20.49 -8.92 18.87
CA GLU A 73 20.49 -8.83 17.40
C GLU A 73 19.26 -9.51 16.79
N VAL A 74 18.92 -10.72 17.22
CA VAL A 74 17.74 -11.46 16.76
C VAL A 74 16.47 -10.66 17.02
N ASP A 75 16.31 -10.10 18.22
CA ASP A 75 15.15 -9.29 18.59
C ASP A 75 15.08 -8.01 17.75
N SER A 76 16.21 -7.37 17.48
CA SER A 76 16.27 -6.18 16.61
C SER A 76 15.87 -6.48 15.17
N ILE A 77 16.32 -7.63 14.63
CA ILE A 77 16.00 -8.08 13.27
C ILE A 77 14.51 -8.42 13.20
N ARG A 78 13.99 -9.12 14.20
CA ARG A 78 12.57 -9.47 14.29
C ARG A 78 11.68 -8.22 14.26
N LEU A 79 12.02 -7.19 15.03
CA LEU A 79 11.27 -5.92 15.03
C LEU A 79 11.27 -5.26 13.65
N LYS A 80 12.42 -5.27 12.95
CA LYS A 80 12.51 -4.75 11.57
C LYS A 80 11.64 -5.55 10.60
N VAL A 81 11.62 -6.89 10.73
CA VAL A 81 10.76 -7.74 9.90
C VAL A 81 9.28 -7.38 10.11
N GLU A 82 8.84 -7.28 11.37
CA GLU A 82 7.46 -6.90 11.71
C GLU A 82 7.08 -5.50 11.18
N GLU A 83 8.02 -4.55 11.17
CA GLU A 83 7.83 -3.23 10.59
C GLU A 83 7.67 -3.28 9.06
N ILE A 84 8.56 -3.99 8.38
CA ILE A 84 8.53 -4.14 6.91
C ILE A 84 7.24 -4.85 6.48
N GLU A 85 6.79 -5.87 7.21
CA GLU A 85 5.53 -6.56 6.92
C GLU A 85 4.32 -5.61 7.01
N LYS A 86 4.28 -4.75 8.03
CA LYS A 86 3.24 -3.71 8.15
C LYS A 86 3.29 -2.73 6.96
N GLN A 87 4.48 -2.29 6.55
CA GLN A 87 4.65 -1.41 5.39
C GLN A 87 4.17 -2.09 4.09
N ILE A 88 4.44 -3.38 3.90
CA ILE A 88 3.94 -4.15 2.74
C ILE A 88 2.42 -4.20 2.74
N ILE A 89 1.79 -4.48 3.88
CA ILE A 89 0.32 -4.54 3.99
C ILE A 89 -0.29 -3.19 3.65
N ASN A 90 0.28 -2.10 4.17
CA ASN A 90 -0.20 -0.74 3.88
C ASN A 90 -0.01 -0.37 2.40
N SER A 91 1.16 -0.65 1.83
CA SER A 91 1.43 -0.41 0.40
C SER A 91 0.47 -1.18 -0.51
N LYS A 92 0.16 -2.44 -0.18
CA LYS A 92 -0.85 -3.23 -0.92
C LYS A 92 -2.25 -2.65 -0.80
N LYS A 93 -2.62 -2.08 0.35
CA LYS A 93 -3.92 -1.40 0.52
C LYS A 93 -4.00 -0.14 -0.35
N GLU A 94 -2.95 0.68 -0.36
CA GLU A 94 -2.88 1.88 -1.19
C GLU A 94 -2.93 1.53 -2.69
N LEU A 95 -2.17 0.53 -3.14
CA LEU A 95 -2.22 0.05 -4.53
C LEU A 95 -3.64 -0.35 -4.94
N ARG A 96 -4.35 -1.11 -4.09
CA ARG A 96 -5.75 -1.49 -4.35
C ARG A 96 -6.71 -0.30 -4.38
N LYS A 97 -6.47 0.76 -3.61
CA LYS A 97 -7.26 2.00 -3.68
C LYS A 97 -7.02 2.69 -5.02
N MET A 98 -5.76 2.86 -5.41
CA MET A 98 -5.40 3.47 -6.69
C MET A 98 -5.98 2.69 -7.88
N GLU A 99 -5.92 1.35 -7.87
CA GLU A 99 -6.54 0.53 -8.90
C GLU A 99 -8.06 0.73 -8.98
N LYS A 100 -8.75 0.87 -7.83
CA LYS A 100 -10.19 1.16 -7.80
C LYS A 100 -10.49 2.57 -8.34
N GLU A 101 -9.65 3.55 -8.02
CA GLU A 101 -9.78 4.92 -8.53
C GLU A 101 -9.54 4.97 -10.04
N ASN A 102 -8.50 4.32 -10.54
CA ASN A 102 -8.22 4.20 -11.97
C ASN A 102 -9.39 3.53 -12.71
N ARG A 103 -9.95 2.44 -12.18
CA ARG A 103 -11.15 1.82 -12.77
C ARG A 103 -12.35 2.75 -12.84
N LYS A 104 -12.53 3.63 -11.85
CA LYS A 104 -13.60 4.65 -11.87
C LYS A 104 -13.33 5.69 -12.93
N ILE A 105 -12.08 6.11 -13.11
CA ILE A 105 -11.66 7.06 -14.15
C ILE A 105 -11.90 6.46 -15.53
N ASP A 106 -11.47 5.22 -15.77
CA ASP A 106 -11.68 4.51 -17.04
C ASP A 106 -13.18 4.38 -17.37
N LEU A 107 -14.01 4.06 -16.38
CA LEU A 107 -15.46 3.99 -16.56
C LEU A 107 -16.04 5.37 -16.89
N ALA A 108 -15.61 6.42 -16.20
CA ALA A 108 -16.08 7.78 -16.44
C ALA A 108 -15.71 8.27 -17.85
N LEU A 109 -14.51 7.95 -18.34
CA LEU A 109 -14.09 8.25 -19.71
C LEU A 109 -14.94 7.52 -20.74
N LYS A 110 -15.23 6.23 -20.55
CA LYS A 110 -16.13 5.47 -21.43
C LYS A 110 -17.54 6.04 -21.46
N VAL A 111 -18.08 6.42 -20.31
CA VAL A 111 -19.40 7.06 -20.23
C VAL A 111 -19.39 8.40 -20.96
N GLN A 112 -18.32 9.20 -20.81
CA GLN A 112 -18.18 10.47 -21.52
C GLN A 112 -18.11 10.28 -23.03
N GLU A 113 -17.40 9.26 -23.51
CA GLU A 113 -17.32 8.90 -24.93
C GLU A 113 -18.68 8.52 -25.50
N VAL A 114 -19.40 7.61 -24.85
CA VAL A 114 -20.76 7.19 -25.25
C VAL A 114 -21.74 8.37 -25.23
N LEU A 115 -21.65 9.25 -24.23
CA LEU A 115 -22.51 10.44 -24.16
C LEU A 115 -22.23 11.41 -25.31
N LYS A 116 -20.96 11.54 -25.74
CA LYS A 116 -20.59 12.38 -26.88
C LYS A 116 -21.13 11.82 -28.18
N GLU A 117 -20.97 10.51 -28.41
CA GLU A 117 -21.56 9.81 -29.56
C GLU A 117 -23.08 10.02 -29.62
N TYR A 118 -23.75 9.78 -28.49
CA TYR A 118 -25.20 9.97 -28.40
C TYR A 118 -25.64 11.42 -28.62
N GLN A 119 -24.88 12.39 -28.11
CA GLN A 119 -25.14 13.81 -28.36
C GLN A 119 -25.03 14.13 -29.85
N ASP A 120 -24.02 13.60 -30.53
CA ASP A 120 -23.81 13.84 -31.96
C ASP A 120 -24.89 13.15 -32.81
N GLU A 121 -25.33 11.95 -32.45
CA GLU A 121 -26.48 11.28 -33.08
C GLU A 121 -27.78 12.08 -32.92
N ILE A 122 -28.06 12.60 -31.72
CA ILE A 122 -29.23 13.45 -31.49
C ILE A 122 -29.16 14.72 -32.33
N LYS A 123 -27.99 15.37 -32.40
CA LYS A 123 -27.82 16.58 -33.22
C LYS A 123 -28.11 16.28 -34.68
N GLU A 124 -27.56 15.19 -35.22
CA GLU A 124 -27.84 14.79 -36.60
C GLU A 124 -29.32 14.49 -36.83
N SER A 125 -29.96 13.77 -35.91
CA SER A 125 -31.38 13.46 -35.98
C SER A 125 -32.25 14.71 -35.99
N LYS A 126 -31.96 15.67 -35.08
CA LYS A 126 -32.67 16.95 -35.02
C LYS A 126 -32.45 17.81 -36.26
N LEU A 127 -31.23 17.84 -36.80
CA LEU A 127 -30.94 18.57 -38.04
C LEU A 127 -31.69 17.98 -39.23
N ARG A 128 -31.71 16.64 -39.37
CA ARG A 128 -32.51 15.98 -40.42
C ARG A 128 -34.00 16.28 -40.28
N ALA A 129 -34.53 16.28 -39.06
CA ALA A 129 -35.92 16.67 -38.83
C ALA A 129 -36.20 18.12 -39.25
N LEU A 130 -35.28 19.04 -38.93
CA LEU A 130 -35.35 20.45 -39.34
C LEU A 130 -35.27 20.61 -40.86
N GLU A 131 -34.38 19.89 -41.54
CA GLU A 131 -34.26 19.89 -43.01
C GLU A 131 -35.58 19.48 -43.69
N ILE A 132 -36.24 18.43 -43.16
CA ILE A 132 -37.51 17.91 -43.68
C ILE A 132 -38.64 18.94 -43.49
N GLU A 133 -38.78 19.49 -42.28
CA GLU A 133 -39.84 20.46 -41.99
C GLU A 133 -39.63 21.78 -42.75
N LEU A 134 -38.39 22.26 -42.83
CA LEU A 134 -38.03 23.44 -43.63
C LEU A 134 -38.44 23.27 -45.10
N LEU A 135 -38.06 22.14 -45.72
CA LEU A 135 -38.41 21.83 -47.10
C LEU A 135 -39.93 21.78 -47.30
N ARG A 136 -40.64 21.16 -46.36
CA ARG A 136 -42.10 21.04 -46.39
C ARG A 136 -42.76 22.42 -46.33
N TYR A 137 -42.38 23.27 -45.38
CA TYR A 137 -42.95 24.62 -45.24
C TYR A 137 -42.62 25.50 -46.45
N PHE A 138 -41.39 25.43 -46.96
CA PHE A 138 -41.01 26.16 -48.15
C PHE A 138 -41.86 25.76 -49.37
N LYS A 139 -42.09 24.45 -49.58
CA LYS A 139 -42.97 23.95 -50.66
C LYS A 139 -44.41 24.42 -50.51
N ILE A 140 -44.94 24.45 -49.29
CA ILE A 140 -46.30 24.95 -49.01
C ILE A 140 -46.41 26.45 -49.35
N ILE A 141 -45.41 27.24 -48.97
CA ILE A 141 -45.44 28.70 -49.10
C ILE A 141 -45.16 29.15 -50.54
N CYS A 142 -44.19 28.53 -51.23
CA CYS A 142 -43.76 28.99 -52.55
C CYS A 142 -44.71 28.58 -53.70
N GLY A 143 -45.58 27.59 -53.51
CA GLY A 143 -46.63 27.19 -54.48
C GLY A 143 -46.13 26.64 -55.83
N LYS A 144 -44.86 26.84 -56.17
CA LYS A 144 -44.14 26.31 -57.34
C LYS A 144 -43.36 25.07 -56.91
N LYS A 145 -43.73 23.91 -57.46
CA LYS A 145 -43.27 22.59 -56.98
C LYS A 145 -41.78 22.29 -57.22
N ASP A 146 -41.11 23.05 -58.09
CA ASP A 146 -39.82 22.64 -58.66
C ASP A 146 -38.62 23.52 -58.25
N ILE A 147 -38.82 24.50 -57.36
CA ILE A 147 -37.76 25.47 -56.99
C ILE A 147 -36.75 24.91 -55.98
N ILE A 148 -37.15 24.03 -55.06
CA ILE A 148 -36.25 23.41 -54.07
C ILE A 148 -36.69 21.97 -53.84
N GLN A 149 -35.75 21.04 -53.98
CA GLN A 149 -36.04 19.62 -53.80
C GLN A 149 -35.35 19.00 -52.60
N ARG A 150 -34.18 19.51 -52.20
CA ARG A 150 -33.48 19.07 -50.99
C ARG A 150 -32.86 20.26 -50.28
N VAL A 151 -32.91 20.22 -48.96
CA VAL A 151 -32.14 21.11 -48.08
C VAL A 151 -31.20 20.25 -47.23
N SER A 152 -29.97 20.70 -47.01
CA SER A 152 -29.02 20.06 -46.11
C SER A 152 -28.34 21.10 -45.23
N ILE A 153 -28.24 20.84 -43.94
CA ILE A 153 -27.66 21.73 -42.94
C ILE A 153 -26.37 21.09 -42.43
N ASP A 154 -25.24 21.82 -42.53
CA ASP A 154 -23.97 21.37 -41.97
C ASP A 154 -24.04 21.36 -40.44
N LYS A 155 -23.73 20.21 -39.82
CA LYS A 155 -23.81 20.05 -38.36
C LYS A 155 -22.80 20.86 -37.54
N ASN A 156 -21.69 21.27 -38.16
CA ASN A 156 -20.62 22.00 -37.48
C ASN A 156 -20.73 23.51 -37.69
N LYS A 157 -21.10 23.93 -38.91
CA LYS A 157 -21.15 25.34 -39.29
C LYS A 157 -22.56 25.90 -39.46
N PHE A 158 -23.59 25.06 -39.43
CA PHE A 158 -24.99 25.42 -39.67
C PHE A 158 -25.22 26.11 -41.04
N GLU A 159 -24.34 25.85 -42.01
CA GLU A 159 -24.53 26.30 -43.40
C GLU A 159 -25.65 25.50 -44.07
N ILE A 160 -26.56 26.18 -44.78
CA ILE A 160 -27.77 25.57 -45.34
C ILE A 160 -27.66 25.43 -46.86
N LYS A 161 -27.37 24.23 -47.36
CA LYS A 161 -27.28 23.94 -48.80
C LYS A 161 -28.64 23.59 -49.38
N ILE A 162 -28.93 24.11 -50.57
CA ILE A 162 -30.22 23.94 -51.25
C ILE A 162 -29.97 23.32 -52.63
N PHE A 163 -30.75 22.30 -53.01
CA PHE A 163 -30.57 21.60 -54.28
C PHE A 163 -31.83 21.68 -55.16
N ASN A 164 -31.62 21.94 -56.45
CA ASN A 164 -32.63 22.03 -57.51
C ASN A 164 -32.30 21.03 -58.63
N GLU A 165 -33.29 20.37 -59.23
CA GLU A 165 -33.07 19.33 -60.27
C GLU A 165 -32.96 19.85 -61.71
N GLU A 166 -33.23 21.12 -62.00
CA GLU A 166 -33.18 21.62 -63.38
C GLU A 166 -31.73 21.86 -63.84
N HIS A 167 -31.21 20.82 -64.50
CA HIS A 167 -30.04 20.77 -65.37
C HIS A 167 -28.67 20.66 -64.67
N SER A 168 -28.08 19.47 -64.81
CA SER A 168 -26.66 19.14 -64.59
C SER A 168 -26.08 19.43 -63.21
N GLY A 169 -26.31 18.57 -62.21
CA GLY A 169 -25.38 18.36 -61.08
C GLY A 169 -24.81 19.61 -60.37
N GLN A 170 -25.49 20.76 -60.44
CA GLN A 170 -24.98 22.03 -59.93
C GLN A 170 -25.50 22.22 -58.51
N GLU A 171 -24.59 22.08 -57.56
CA GLU A 171 -24.81 22.39 -56.15
C GLU A 171 -25.05 23.91 -56.02
N LYS A 172 -26.29 24.32 -55.73
CA LYS A 172 -26.55 25.72 -55.34
C LYS A 172 -26.23 25.90 -53.86
N LEU A 173 -24.98 26.27 -53.60
CA LEU A 173 -24.49 26.52 -52.25
C LEU A 173 -25.10 27.81 -51.69
N PHE A 174 -25.95 27.71 -50.67
CA PHE A 174 -26.42 28.85 -49.89
C PHE A 174 -25.70 28.85 -48.53
N SER A 175 -24.49 29.39 -48.49
CA SER A 175 -23.84 29.64 -47.19
C SER A 175 -24.45 30.90 -46.60
N LEU A 176 -25.35 30.75 -45.63
CA LEU A 176 -25.74 31.85 -44.74
C LEU A 176 -24.61 32.10 -43.73
N GLU A 177 -23.41 32.41 -44.23
CA GLU A 177 -22.29 32.80 -43.38
C GLU A 177 -22.53 34.23 -42.87
N THR A 178 -22.45 34.39 -41.56
CA THR A 178 -22.42 35.68 -40.85
C THR A 178 -21.15 36.49 -41.13
N ASN A 179 -20.33 36.12 -42.13
CA ASN A 179 -19.20 36.92 -42.60
C ASN A 179 -18.83 36.54 -44.04
N ASP A 180 -18.94 37.54 -44.91
CA ASP A 180 -18.24 37.73 -46.19
C ASP A 180 -18.15 36.62 -47.24
N LYS A 181 -18.86 36.90 -48.35
CA LYS A 181 -18.53 36.60 -49.75
C LYS A 181 -18.30 35.13 -50.11
N LEU A 182 -19.28 34.53 -50.81
CA LEU A 182 -19.08 33.91 -52.13
C LEU A 182 -20.39 33.43 -52.77
N ASN A 183 -20.39 33.55 -54.10
CA ASN A 183 -21.24 32.94 -55.13
C ASN A 183 -22.66 33.48 -55.35
N HIS A 184 -22.77 34.18 -56.49
CA HIS A 184 -23.97 34.68 -57.12
C HIS A 184 -24.83 33.51 -57.62
N GLU A 185 -25.96 33.24 -56.97
CA GLU A 185 -27.19 32.76 -57.61
C GLU A 185 -28.34 32.92 -56.61
N GLN A 186 -28.93 34.11 -56.64
CA GLN A 186 -29.86 34.56 -55.62
C GLN A 186 -31.29 34.14 -55.99
N LEU A 187 -31.92 33.34 -55.12
CA LEU A 187 -33.37 33.40 -54.90
C LEU A 187 -33.80 34.88 -54.93
N SER A 188 -34.93 35.18 -55.59
CA SER A 188 -35.49 36.53 -55.63
C SER A 188 -35.59 37.10 -54.21
N ALA A 189 -35.54 38.43 -54.06
CA ALA A 189 -35.72 39.08 -52.76
C ALA A 189 -36.98 38.57 -52.01
N GLY A 190 -38.06 38.26 -52.75
CA GLY A 190 -39.26 37.63 -52.19
C GLY A 190 -39.06 36.16 -51.79
N GLU A 191 -38.35 35.37 -52.58
CA GLU A 191 -38.08 33.95 -52.26
C GLU A 191 -37.13 33.79 -51.07
N LYS A 192 -36.18 34.71 -50.90
CA LYS A 192 -35.34 34.81 -49.69
C LYS A 192 -36.17 35.10 -48.44
N GLN A 193 -37.16 35.99 -48.54
CA GLN A 193 -38.06 36.28 -47.42
C GLN A 193 -38.93 35.05 -47.09
N LEU A 194 -39.50 34.39 -48.09
CA LEU A 194 -40.29 33.17 -47.89
C LEU A 194 -39.45 32.03 -47.30
N PHE A 195 -38.18 31.91 -47.70
CA PHE A 195 -37.23 30.97 -47.10
C PHE A 195 -36.98 31.28 -45.61
N ILE A 196 -36.71 32.53 -45.26
CA ILE A 196 -36.53 32.96 -43.87
C ILE A 196 -37.77 32.67 -43.04
N PHE A 197 -38.97 32.97 -43.56
CA PHE A 197 -40.22 32.61 -42.89
C PHE A 197 -40.33 31.10 -42.69
N SER A 198 -40.10 30.28 -43.73
CA SER A 198 -40.15 28.83 -43.59
C SER A 198 -39.15 28.28 -42.55
N LEU A 199 -37.98 28.90 -42.42
CA LEU A 199 -36.98 28.56 -41.41
C LEU A 199 -37.45 28.90 -40.00
N ILE A 200 -38.04 30.08 -39.80
CA ILE A 200 -38.64 30.48 -38.52
C ILE A 200 -39.76 29.51 -38.13
N TRP A 201 -40.64 29.15 -39.06
CA TRP A 201 -41.72 28.19 -38.81
C TRP A 201 -41.23 26.78 -38.50
N ALA A 202 -40.17 26.33 -39.18
CA ALA A 202 -39.55 25.03 -38.92
C ALA A 202 -38.76 24.99 -37.59
N LEU A 203 -38.24 26.12 -37.11
CA LEU A 203 -37.55 26.25 -35.82
C LEU A 203 -38.49 26.35 -34.61
N ILE A 204 -39.68 26.95 -34.81
CA ILE A 204 -40.67 27.14 -33.74
C ILE A 204 -41.35 25.81 -33.35
N ARG A 205 -41.25 24.78 -34.20
CA ARG A 205 -41.95 23.51 -34.06
C ARG A 205 -41.01 22.38 -33.64
#